data_AF-A0A2A5VC61-F1
#
_entry.id   AF-A0A2A5VC61-F1
#
_cell.length_a   1.000
_cell.length_b   1.000
_cell.length_c   1.000
_cell.angle_alpha   90.00
_cell.angle_beta   90.00
_cell.angle_gamma   90.00
#
_symmetry.space_group_name_H-M   'P 1'
#
loop_
_entity.id
_entity.type
_entity.pdbx_description
1 polymer ?
#
loop_
_entity_poly.entity_id
_entity_poly.type
_entity_poly.pdbx_seq_one_letter_code
_entity_poly.pdbx_strand_id
1 'polypeptide(L)'
;MTILILYLPAGVVGNTNQSDFPNNHYSTLETEYVPQFGFSFDETVIADSSDDISSPTDLEFHPGRANELWIANQATDSITIVHNTGLENQNSEIRLDVNRNHFLEEVSAISFGAYHPEFDWQWGSAQESLNTYNGQGDPNYFMGPALWPSSLDHFAVENQNNEGGLLGSHIDMLHESPYGVGIAHDHGNVYWYNDGYYGELVRYDFMMDHDTGGHDHSDGVVHRYSEIELTHLLGTPGHMVLDKEKDILYISDAGANRVLWVNTDDTTYQAEDIMNDPSRMETLSNYSRISGVEWGVLIEGVNRPTGIALDDGQLFISLNGDNSIISYNLDSDGKSADEVNTINTSASSIMGIEIGQNGNLYYVDNEKNEVVRIDPVLDEDGDGYDNIEQNLWLNNDIVQWKDEFPFNPEEWYDFDEDGIGNNADLDDDNDGWSDSDEINCSSEGVSYLTDNPLSIPIDTDGDEICDFLDLDDDNDG
;
A
#
# COMPACT_ATOMS: atom_id res chain seq x y z
N MET A 1 -37.58 2.05 28.52
CA MET A 1 -38.67 1.09 28.23
C MET A 1 -39.56 1.73 27.19
N THR A 2 -39.16 1.61 25.92
CA THR A 2 -39.95 1.99 24.75
C THR A 2 -39.58 0.99 23.68
N ILE A 3 -40.55 0.18 23.31
CA ILE A 3 -40.48 -0.89 22.31
C ILE A 3 -40.68 -0.24 20.95
N LEU A 4 -39.79 -0.51 19.99
CA LEU A 4 -40.05 -0.27 18.57
C LEU A 4 -39.94 -1.60 17.82
N ILE A 5 -41.02 -1.91 17.12
CA ILE A 5 -41.33 -3.17 16.45
C ILE A 5 -40.79 -3.10 15.03
N LEU A 6 -39.88 -4.00 14.64
CA LEU A 6 -39.54 -4.25 13.23
C LEU A 6 -40.43 -5.36 12.67
N TYR A 7 -41.04 -5.05 11.53
CA TYR A 7 -41.80 -5.96 10.69
C TYR A 7 -40.84 -6.88 9.93
N LEU A 8 -41.03 -8.20 10.06
CA LEU A 8 -40.50 -9.20 9.12
C LEU A 8 -41.57 -9.49 8.05
N PRO A 9 -41.24 -9.54 6.75
CA PRO A 9 -42.00 -10.35 5.81
C PRO A 9 -41.50 -11.81 5.86
N ALA A 10 -42.46 -12.73 5.78
CA ALA A 10 -42.28 -14.15 5.92
C ALA A 10 -41.87 -14.83 4.60
N GLY A 11 -40.91 -15.76 4.71
CA GLY A 11 -41.03 -17.12 4.18
C GLY A 11 -40.42 -17.41 2.80
N VAL A 12 -39.29 -18.10 2.81
CA VAL A 12 -39.19 -19.43 2.17
C VAL A 12 -38.52 -20.35 3.19
N VAL A 13 -39.14 -21.50 3.44
CA VAL A 13 -38.66 -22.55 4.33
C VAL A 13 -37.76 -23.45 3.48
N GLY A 14 -36.47 -23.49 3.81
CA GLY A 14 -35.50 -24.51 3.40
C GLY A 14 -34.83 -25.00 4.67
N ASN A 15 -34.84 -26.31 4.88
CA ASN A 15 -34.41 -26.99 6.08
C ASN A 15 -32.88 -27.17 6.02
N THR A 16 -32.11 -26.57 6.93
CA THR A 16 -30.67 -26.87 7.09
C THR A 16 -30.36 -27.09 8.57
N ASN A 17 -30.28 -28.36 8.97
CA ASN A 17 -29.38 -28.79 10.03
C ASN A 17 -28.16 -29.33 9.31
N GLN A 18 -27.23 -28.45 8.97
CA GLN A 18 -25.88 -28.81 8.55
C GLN A 18 -24.96 -28.15 9.57
N SER A 19 -24.26 -28.97 10.35
CA SER A 19 -23.20 -28.51 11.23
C SER A 19 -21.98 -28.26 10.37
N ASP A 20 -21.94 -27.10 9.71
CA ASP A 20 -20.71 -26.57 9.15
C ASP A 20 -19.74 -26.33 10.30
N PHE A 21 -18.57 -26.95 10.21
CA PHE A 21 -17.39 -26.48 10.91
C PHE A 21 -17.20 -25.00 10.57
N PRO A 22 -16.71 -24.15 11.50
CA PRO A 22 -16.64 -22.72 11.26
C PRO A 22 -15.45 -22.43 10.35
N ASN A 23 -15.57 -22.78 9.06
CA ASN A 23 -14.89 -22.02 8.05
C ASN A 23 -15.59 -20.66 8.09
N ASN A 24 -14.91 -19.67 8.66
CA ASN A 24 -15.21 -18.27 8.35
C ASN A 24 -14.88 -18.07 6.87
N HIS A 25 -15.70 -18.66 6.01
CA HIS A 25 -15.80 -18.31 4.62
C HIS A 25 -16.45 -16.94 4.61
N TYR A 26 -15.69 -15.93 4.23
CA TYR A 26 -16.26 -14.68 3.77
C TYR A 26 -16.99 -14.94 2.45
N SER A 27 -18.12 -15.66 2.51
CA SER A 27 -19.16 -15.52 1.51
C SER A 27 -19.83 -14.16 1.78
N THR A 28 -19.27 -13.11 1.20
CA THR A 28 -19.96 -11.84 0.97
C THR A 28 -19.60 -11.38 -0.44
N LEU A 29 -20.47 -11.64 -1.42
CA LEU A 29 -21.32 -10.60 -2.01
C LEU A 29 -20.51 -9.44 -2.60
N GLU A 30 -20.37 -9.42 -3.93
CA GLU A 30 -20.17 -8.22 -4.76
C GLU A 30 -19.04 -7.25 -4.31
N THR A 31 -17.91 -7.72 -3.78
CA THR A 31 -16.73 -6.84 -3.69
C THR A 31 -16.13 -6.71 -5.07
N GLU A 32 -16.07 -5.50 -5.60
CA GLU A 32 -15.45 -5.20 -6.88
C GLU A 32 -13.96 -5.60 -6.83
N TYR A 33 -13.52 -6.34 -7.86
CA TYR A 33 -12.18 -6.93 -7.93
C TYR A 33 -11.11 -5.84 -8.01
N VAL A 34 -10.10 -5.93 -7.16
CA VAL A 34 -8.95 -5.03 -7.11
C VAL A 34 -7.72 -5.79 -7.62
N PRO A 35 -7.21 -5.50 -8.83
CA PRO A 35 -6.11 -6.26 -9.42
C PRO A 35 -4.87 -6.38 -8.52
N GLN A 36 -4.57 -5.31 -7.79
CA GLN A 36 -3.42 -5.20 -6.90
C GLN A 36 -3.56 -6.07 -5.64
N PHE A 37 -4.80 -6.46 -5.27
CA PHE A 37 -5.08 -7.32 -4.11
C PHE A 37 -5.34 -8.77 -4.51
N GLY A 38 -5.80 -9.02 -5.75
CA GLY A 38 -6.20 -10.34 -6.20
C GLY A 38 -7.47 -10.85 -5.50
N PHE A 39 -7.76 -12.13 -5.68
CA PHE A 39 -8.71 -12.86 -4.85
C PHE A 39 -8.08 -13.17 -3.48
N SER A 40 -6.82 -13.58 -3.51
CA SER A 40 -5.89 -13.62 -2.38
C SER A 40 -4.53 -13.07 -2.85
N PHE A 41 -3.52 -13.08 -1.97
CA PHE A 41 -2.18 -12.62 -2.32
C PHE A 41 -1.09 -13.26 -1.46
N ASP A 42 0.10 -13.36 -2.04
CA ASP A 42 1.35 -13.60 -1.33
C ASP A 42 2.06 -12.28 -1.01
N GLU A 43 2.84 -12.27 0.07
CA GLU A 43 3.72 -11.15 0.42
C GLU A 43 5.18 -11.54 0.19
N THR A 44 5.84 -10.85 -0.74
CA THR A 44 7.25 -11.07 -1.07
C THR A 44 8.10 -9.94 -0.51
N VAL A 45 9.02 -10.25 0.40
CA VAL A 45 10.02 -9.27 0.87
C VAL A 45 10.96 -8.95 -0.29
N ILE A 46 10.95 -7.69 -0.72
CA ILE A 46 11.74 -7.17 -1.83
C ILE A 46 13.11 -6.71 -1.35
N ALA A 47 13.16 -6.03 -0.22
CA ALA A 47 14.40 -5.57 0.36
C ALA A 47 14.26 -5.49 1.87
N ASP A 48 15.35 -5.76 2.59
CA ASP A 48 15.37 -5.74 4.05
C ASP A 48 16.62 -5.04 4.59
N SER A 49 16.85 -5.14 5.90
CA SER A 49 18.04 -4.57 6.55
C SER A 49 19.40 -5.01 5.96
N SER A 50 19.46 -6.13 5.22
CA SER A 50 20.67 -6.58 4.52
C SER A 50 20.96 -5.80 3.23
N ASP A 51 19.97 -5.04 2.74
CA ASP A 51 20.06 -4.09 1.63
C ASP A 51 20.31 -2.64 2.11
N ASP A 52 20.84 -2.49 3.34
CA ASP A 52 21.08 -1.19 3.99
C ASP A 52 19.81 -0.35 4.20
N ILE A 53 18.65 -1.01 4.35
CA ILE A 53 17.39 -0.36 4.74
C ILE A 53 17.34 -0.14 6.26
N SER A 54 16.92 1.06 6.70
CA SER A 54 16.78 1.38 8.12
C SER A 54 15.67 2.40 8.39
N SER A 55 14.65 1.98 9.12
CA SER A 55 13.40 2.70 9.39
C SER A 55 12.86 3.36 8.11
N PRO A 56 12.53 2.55 7.08
CA PRO A 56 12.03 3.09 5.82
C PRO A 56 10.68 3.76 6.04
N THR A 57 10.50 4.93 5.43
CA THR A 57 9.27 5.75 5.56
C THR A 57 8.49 5.82 4.27
N ASP A 58 9.18 5.77 3.14
CA ASP A 58 8.60 5.96 1.82
C ASP A 58 9.36 5.20 0.74
N LEU A 59 8.71 4.99 -0.40
CA LEU A 59 9.27 4.32 -1.57
C LEU A 59 8.66 4.89 -2.87
N GLU A 60 9.43 4.92 -3.95
CA GLU A 60 8.91 5.33 -5.26
C GLU A 60 9.71 4.69 -6.40
N PHE A 61 9.04 4.32 -7.49
CA PHE A 61 9.72 3.82 -8.68
C PHE A 61 10.25 4.95 -9.54
N HIS A 62 11.47 4.78 -10.06
CA HIS A 62 12.06 5.75 -10.96
C HIS A 62 11.24 5.86 -12.27
N PRO A 63 10.78 7.06 -12.69
CA PRO A 63 9.88 7.19 -13.84
C PRO A 63 10.50 6.81 -15.19
N GLY A 64 11.82 7.00 -15.32
CA GLY A 64 12.55 6.75 -16.56
C GLY A 64 13.31 5.41 -16.63
N ARG A 65 13.32 4.62 -15.55
CA ARG A 65 14.17 3.41 -15.44
C ARG A 65 13.32 2.25 -14.98
N ALA A 66 13.36 1.16 -15.74
CA ALA A 66 12.49 0.01 -15.48
C ALA A 66 12.94 -0.74 -14.23
N ASN A 67 11.99 -1.08 -13.35
CA ASN A 67 12.21 -1.85 -12.12
C ASN A 67 13.34 -1.27 -11.24
N GLU A 68 13.41 0.06 -11.12
CA GLU A 68 14.32 0.71 -10.19
C GLU A 68 13.51 1.39 -9.08
N LEU A 69 13.64 0.89 -7.86
CA LEU A 69 12.89 1.36 -6.69
C LEU A 69 13.80 2.15 -5.76
N TRP A 70 13.36 3.33 -5.35
CA TRP A 70 14.06 4.20 -4.41
C TRP A 70 13.34 4.17 -3.07
N ILE A 71 14.09 4.02 -1.98
CA ILE A 71 13.54 3.82 -0.63
C ILE A 71 14.14 4.88 0.29
N ALA A 72 13.29 5.66 0.94
CA ALA A 72 13.67 6.69 1.90
C ALA A 72 13.92 6.07 3.29
N ASN A 73 15.15 6.18 3.79
CA ASN A 73 15.54 5.64 5.09
C ASN A 73 15.66 6.75 6.13
N GLN A 74 14.69 6.83 7.03
CA GLN A 74 14.64 7.86 8.06
C GLN A 74 15.83 7.77 9.01
N ALA A 75 16.24 6.57 9.43
CA ALA A 75 17.24 6.40 10.48
C ALA A 75 18.67 6.75 10.03
N THR A 76 18.93 6.75 8.73
CA THR A 76 20.27 6.92 8.14
C THR A 76 20.38 8.16 7.24
N ASP A 77 19.29 8.91 7.09
CA ASP A 77 19.14 10.07 6.20
C ASP A 77 19.52 9.74 4.74
N SER A 78 19.16 8.55 4.27
CA SER A 78 19.73 7.98 3.05
C SER A 78 18.68 7.42 2.12
N ILE A 79 19.07 7.20 0.88
CA ILE A 79 18.24 6.51 -0.11
C ILE A 79 18.87 5.16 -0.43
N THR A 80 18.08 4.09 -0.34
CA THR A 80 18.46 2.78 -0.89
C THR A 80 17.83 2.65 -2.26
N ILE A 81 18.62 2.25 -3.26
CA ILE A 81 18.18 2.04 -4.63
C ILE A 81 18.24 0.54 -4.91
N VAL A 82 17.09 -0.06 -5.20
CA VAL A 82 16.96 -1.45 -5.63
C VAL A 82 16.85 -1.47 -7.15
N HIS A 83 17.79 -2.15 -7.79
CA HIS A 83 17.88 -2.34 -9.24
C HIS A 83 17.27 -3.67 -9.63
N ASN A 84 16.54 -3.71 -10.75
CA ASN A 84 15.82 -4.91 -11.21
C ASN A 84 14.88 -5.46 -10.14
N THR A 85 14.17 -4.57 -9.45
CA THR A 85 13.24 -4.88 -8.36
C THR A 85 12.30 -6.02 -8.73
N GLY A 86 12.29 -7.07 -7.91
CA GLY A 86 11.45 -8.25 -8.07
C GLY A 86 11.91 -9.25 -9.14
N LEU A 87 13.08 -9.08 -9.75
CA LEU A 87 13.64 -9.99 -10.76
C LEU A 87 14.79 -10.84 -10.19
N GLU A 88 15.13 -11.95 -10.87
CA GLU A 88 16.21 -12.87 -10.43
C GLU A 88 17.59 -12.20 -10.26
N ASN A 89 17.85 -11.11 -10.99
CA ASN A 89 19.10 -10.35 -10.96
C ASN A 89 19.02 -9.05 -10.15
N GLN A 90 18.09 -8.99 -9.18
CA GLN A 90 17.96 -7.88 -8.24
C GLN A 90 19.28 -7.61 -7.49
N ASN A 91 19.60 -6.34 -7.29
CA ASN A 91 20.68 -5.89 -6.41
C ASN A 91 20.34 -4.51 -5.84
N SER A 92 21.02 -4.12 -4.76
CA SER A 92 20.79 -2.86 -4.06
C SER A 92 22.08 -2.05 -3.91
N GLU A 93 21.94 -0.73 -3.81
CA GLU A 93 22.99 0.18 -3.36
C GLU A 93 22.42 1.29 -2.49
N ILE A 94 23.17 1.73 -1.48
CA ILE A 94 22.82 2.88 -0.64
C ILE A 94 23.55 4.14 -1.11
N ARG A 95 22.83 5.26 -1.12
CA ARG A 95 23.34 6.60 -1.42
C ARG A 95 23.32 7.48 -0.17
N LEU A 96 24.49 7.97 0.20
CA LEU A 96 24.74 8.74 1.43
C LEU A 96 25.39 10.07 1.07
N ASP A 97 24.59 11.13 0.93
CA ASP A 97 25.14 12.47 0.72
C ASP A 97 25.89 12.95 1.98
N VAL A 98 26.99 13.68 1.81
CA VAL A 98 27.82 14.20 2.91
C VAL A 98 27.08 15.22 3.77
N ASN A 99 26.10 15.92 3.19
CA ASN A 99 25.28 16.94 3.84
C ASN A 99 23.83 16.47 4.11
N ARG A 100 23.58 15.16 4.01
CA ARG A 100 22.26 14.56 4.29
C ARG A 100 21.68 14.89 5.66
N ASN A 101 22.53 15.17 6.66
CA ASN A 101 22.09 15.61 7.98
C ASN A 101 21.42 16.99 8.00
N HIS A 102 21.32 17.66 6.86
CA HIS A 102 20.52 18.86 6.68
C HIS A 102 19.45 18.66 5.61
N PHE A 103 19.84 18.09 4.46
CA PHE A 103 18.95 18.01 3.29
C PHE A 103 18.07 16.74 3.25
N LEU A 104 18.38 15.72 4.05
CA LEU A 104 17.62 14.45 4.18
C LEU A 104 17.44 14.03 5.65
N GLU A 105 17.65 14.94 6.62
CA GLU A 105 17.57 14.61 8.05
C GLU A 105 16.19 14.07 8.41
N GLU A 106 16.13 12.82 8.88
CA GLU A 106 14.89 12.11 9.16
C GLU A 106 13.91 12.17 7.96
N VAL A 107 14.43 11.85 6.75
CA VAL A 107 13.63 11.81 5.52
C VAL A 107 12.35 10.99 5.70
N SER A 108 11.23 11.60 5.33
CA SER A 108 9.88 11.08 5.61
C SER A 108 9.09 10.77 4.34
N ALA A 109 9.39 11.48 3.25
CA ALA A 109 8.74 11.29 1.96
C ALA A 109 9.65 11.71 0.80
N ILE A 110 9.47 11.08 -0.36
CA ILE A 110 10.10 11.42 -1.62
C ILE A 110 9.04 11.53 -2.72
N SER A 111 9.32 12.34 -3.76
CA SER A 111 8.47 12.39 -4.95
C SER A 111 9.30 12.66 -6.20
N PHE A 112 9.21 11.81 -7.21
CA PHE A 112 9.86 12.02 -8.48
C PHE A 112 9.21 13.15 -9.29
N GLY A 113 10.09 13.99 -9.80
CA GLY A 113 9.81 15.26 -10.46
C GLY A 113 9.67 15.15 -11.97
N ALA A 114 10.22 16.15 -12.67
CA ALA A 114 10.31 16.18 -14.11
C ALA A 114 11.65 15.67 -14.63
N TYR A 115 11.69 15.24 -15.90
CA TYR A 115 12.94 14.95 -16.58
C TYR A 115 13.79 16.21 -16.77
N HIS A 116 15.08 16.10 -16.48
CA HIS A 116 16.11 17.09 -16.68
C HIS A 116 17.24 16.54 -17.58
N PRO A 117 17.69 17.28 -18.62
CA PRO A 117 18.71 16.79 -19.55
C PRO A 117 20.06 16.42 -18.92
N GLU A 118 20.41 17.02 -17.78
CA GLU A 118 21.65 16.75 -17.05
C GLU A 118 21.45 15.77 -15.89
N PHE A 119 20.33 15.88 -15.18
CA PHE A 119 20.11 15.19 -13.92
C PHE A 119 19.25 13.93 -14.04
N ASP A 120 18.95 13.51 -15.28
CA ASP A 120 17.98 12.47 -15.62
C ASP A 120 16.57 12.86 -15.19
N TRP A 121 16.10 12.48 -14.01
CA TRP A 121 14.90 13.02 -13.40
C TRP A 121 15.30 13.84 -12.17
N GLN A 122 14.54 14.86 -11.85
CA GLN A 122 14.67 15.52 -10.55
C GLN A 122 13.72 14.84 -9.57
N TRP A 123 13.97 14.96 -8.27
CA TRP A 123 13.05 14.49 -7.24
C TRP A 123 13.13 15.37 -6.00
N GLY A 124 12.01 15.48 -5.29
CA GLY A 124 11.90 16.25 -4.07
C GLY A 124 11.90 15.33 -2.84
N SER A 125 12.36 15.85 -1.70
CA SER A 125 12.29 15.16 -0.41
C SER A 125 11.65 16.01 0.68
N ALA A 126 10.93 15.37 1.60
CA ALA A 126 10.51 15.93 2.88
C ALA A 126 11.33 15.38 4.05
N GLN A 127 11.53 16.20 5.07
CA GLN A 127 12.37 15.88 6.22
C GLN A 127 11.61 16.16 7.52
N GLU A 128 11.45 15.14 8.36
CA GLU A 128 10.75 15.26 9.64
C GLU A 128 11.66 15.86 10.73
N SER A 129 12.29 16.99 10.43
CA SER A 129 13.33 17.57 11.28
C SER A 129 13.06 19.04 11.65
N LEU A 130 13.67 19.48 12.76
CA LEU A 130 13.82 20.89 13.16
C LEU A 130 15.16 21.51 12.75
N ASN A 131 15.91 20.83 11.87
CA ASN A 131 17.32 21.08 11.53
C ASN A 131 18.25 20.99 12.72
N THR A 132 18.42 19.78 13.27
CA THR A 132 19.34 19.56 14.40
C THR A 132 20.71 19.03 13.96
N TYR A 133 20.88 18.77 12.67
CA TYR A 133 22.08 18.17 12.11
C TYR A 133 22.38 16.80 12.74
N ASN A 134 21.36 15.96 12.91
CA ASN A 134 21.37 14.69 13.63
C ASN A 134 21.76 14.86 15.10
N GLY A 135 21.17 15.87 15.76
CA GLY A 135 21.45 16.22 17.15
C GLY A 135 22.83 16.86 17.40
N GLN A 136 23.53 17.31 16.36
CA GLN A 136 24.80 18.03 16.50
C GLN A 136 24.63 19.50 16.92
N GLY A 137 23.43 20.06 16.77
CA GLY A 137 23.10 21.44 17.14
C GLY A 137 21.73 21.58 17.79
N ASP A 138 21.48 22.76 18.37
CA ASP A 138 20.14 23.15 18.79
C ASP A 138 19.25 23.39 17.55
N PRO A 139 17.94 23.08 17.61
CA PRO A 139 16.98 23.41 16.56
C PRO A 139 17.09 24.86 16.07
N ASN A 140 17.24 25.04 14.76
CA ASN A 140 17.26 26.37 14.12
C ASN A 140 16.06 26.63 13.19
N TYR A 141 15.20 25.61 12.98
CA TYR A 141 13.97 25.69 12.17
C TYR A 141 14.19 26.04 10.69
N PHE A 142 15.43 25.95 10.21
CA PHE A 142 15.80 26.17 8.83
C PHE A 142 15.68 24.84 8.08
N MET A 143 14.43 24.43 7.81
CA MET A 143 14.06 23.22 7.05
C MET A 143 12.93 23.55 6.07
N GLY A 144 12.79 22.71 5.05
CA GLY A 144 11.73 22.68 4.05
C GLY A 144 12.08 21.60 3.01
N PRO A 145 11.43 21.56 1.85
CA PRO A 145 11.75 20.56 0.84
C PRO A 145 13.13 20.80 0.21
N ALA A 146 13.82 19.70 -0.12
CA ALA A 146 15.05 19.72 -0.90
C ALA A 146 14.82 19.09 -2.28
N LEU A 147 15.52 19.58 -3.29
CA LEU A 147 15.48 19.11 -4.68
C LEU A 147 16.79 18.41 -5.04
N TRP A 148 16.68 17.31 -5.77
CA TRP A 148 17.79 16.40 -6.03
C TRP A 148 17.83 15.91 -7.48
N PRO A 149 19.02 15.54 -7.98
CA PRO A 149 19.15 14.79 -9.21
C PRO A 149 18.86 13.30 -8.98
N SER A 150 18.32 12.59 -9.96
CA SER A 150 18.19 11.13 -9.92
C SER A 150 19.34 10.42 -10.63
N SER A 151 20.07 11.13 -11.48
CA SER A 151 21.26 10.60 -12.14
C SER A 151 22.27 10.07 -11.13
N LEU A 152 22.63 8.81 -11.27
CA LEU A 152 23.55 8.10 -10.38
C LEU A 152 25.00 8.60 -10.45
N ASP A 153 25.31 9.42 -11.46
CA ASP A 153 26.59 10.11 -11.62
C ASP A 153 26.65 11.40 -10.78
N HIS A 154 25.50 11.94 -10.34
CA HIS A 154 25.41 13.19 -9.56
C HIS A 154 24.99 12.93 -8.10
N PHE A 155 23.92 12.17 -7.90
CA PHE A 155 23.32 11.97 -6.58
C PHE A 155 24.25 11.23 -5.61
N ALA A 156 24.54 11.87 -4.48
CA ALA A 156 25.52 11.47 -3.47
C ALA A 156 26.94 11.21 -4.05
N VAL A 157 27.29 11.87 -5.16
CA VAL A 157 28.59 11.73 -5.83
C VAL A 157 29.31 13.07 -5.94
N GLU A 158 28.60 14.14 -6.29
CA GLU A 158 29.20 15.46 -6.46
C GLU A 158 29.34 16.23 -5.15
N ASN A 159 30.39 17.04 -5.04
CA ASN A 159 30.71 17.91 -3.90
C ASN A 159 30.77 17.23 -2.52
N GLN A 160 31.07 15.93 -2.46
CA GLN A 160 31.08 15.14 -1.22
C GLN A 160 32.23 15.49 -0.25
N ASN A 161 33.07 16.47 -0.58
CA ASN A 161 34.15 16.99 0.26
C ASN A 161 33.96 18.48 0.64
N ASN A 162 32.84 19.07 0.22
CA ASN A 162 32.47 20.48 0.38
C ASN A 162 33.51 21.48 -0.14
N GLU A 163 34.24 21.10 -1.20
CA GLU A 163 35.20 21.99 -1.85
C GLU A 163 34.50 23.18 -2.50
N GLY A 164 35.10 24.37 -2.40
CA GLY A 164 34.50 25.60 -2.93
C GLY A 164 33.29 26.10 -2.14
N GLY A 165 32.93 25.43 -1.05
CA GLY A 165 31.73 25.74 -0.26
C GLY A 165 30.47 25.06 -0.78
N LEU A 166 30.55 24.22 -1.81
CA LEU A 166 29.40 23.46 -2.30
C LEU A 166 28.97 22.41 -1.27
N LEU A 167 27.68 22.13 -1.10
CA LEU A 167 27.16 21.25 -0.05
C LEU A 167 26.53 19.98 -0.63
N GLY A 168 27.35 18.99 -0.94
CA GLY A 168 26.87 17.73 -1.50
C GLY A 168 26.17 17.87 -2.85
N SER A 169 25.23 16.97 -3.10
CA SER A 169 24.62 16.76 -4.42
C SER A 169 23.21 17.31 -4.59
N HIS A 170 22.61 17.90 -3.54
CA HIS A 170 21.33 18.60 -3.66
C HIS A 170 21.45 19.72 -4.71
N ILE A 171 20.37 20.00 -5.43
CA ILE A 171 20.35 21.03 -6.47
C ILE A 171 19.50 22.23 -6.10
N ASP A 172 18.66 22.11 -5.07
CA ASP A 172 17.96 23.23 -4.45
C ASP A 172 17.43 22.85 -3.05
N MET A 173 17.11 23.84 -2.22
CA MET A 173 16.36 23.69 -0.98
C MET A 173 15.71 25.02 -0.62
N LEU A 174 14.41 24.98 -0.33
CA LEU A 174 13.66 26.09 0.21
C LEU A 174 13.26 25.78 1.65
N HIS A 175 13.08 26.82 2.46
CA HIS A 175 12.92 26.69 3.91
C HIS A 175 11.48 27.00 4.31
N GLU A 176 11.25 27.44 5.55
CA GLU A 176 9.93 27.80 6.11
C GLU A 176 8.99 26.65 6.53
N SER A 177 9.34 25.38 6.35
CA SER A 177 8.47 24.24 6.72
C SER A 177 9.23 23.08 7.40
N PRO A 178 9.62 23.21 8.69
CA PRO A 178 10.13 22.09 9.48
C PRO A 178 9.10 20.97 9.67
N TYR A 179 9.57 19.79 10.09
CA TYR A 179 8.74 18.59 10.26
C TYR A 179 7.93 18.25 9.01
N GLY A 180 8.56 18.28 7.83
CA GLY A 180 7.92 17.82 6.61
C GLY A 180 7.59 16.34 6.69
N VAL A 181 6.37 15.97 6.33
CA VAL A 181 5.89 14.57 6.39
C VAL A 181 5.24 14.07 5.11
N GLY A 182 5.25 14.87 4.05
CA GLY A 182 4.70 14.51 2.75
C GLY A 182 5.18 15.48 1.68
N ILE A 183 5.41 14.95 0.48
CA ILE A 183 5.75 15.74 -0.70
C ILE A 183 5.09 15.12 -1.93
N ALA A 184 4.61 15.94 -2.87
CA ALA A 184 4.07 15.47 -4.15
C ALA A 184 4.46 16.43 -5.28
N HIS A 185 5.00 15.88 -6.37
CA HIS A 185 5.37 16.65 -7.54
C HIS A 185 4.15 17.17 -8.29
N ASP A 186 4.13 18.49 -8.51
CA ASP A 186 3.13 19.18 -9.33
C ASP A 186 3.59 19.17 -10.81
N HIS A 187 4.51 20.06 -11.16
CA HIS A 187 5.14 20.13 -12.48
C HIS A 187 6.52 20.79 -12.40
N GLY A 188 7.44 20.40 -13.28
CA GLY A 188 8.77 21.01 -13.33
C GLY A 188 9.47 20.96 -11.97
N ASN A 189 9.82 22.13 -11.43
CA ASN A 189 10.44 22.31 -10.12
C ASN A 189 9.42 22.71 -9.03
N VAL A 190 8.16 22.30 -9.18
CA VAL A 190 7.07 22.64 -8.27
C VAL A 190 6.60 21.42 -7.50
N TYR A 191 6.50 21.56 -6.19
CA TYR A 191 6.07 20.50 -5.28
C TYR A 191 5.07 21.02 -4.25
N TRP A 192 4.10 20.17 -3.93
CA TRP A 192 3.25 20.31 -2.76
C TRP A 192 3.96 19.69 -1.55
N TYR A 193 3.79 20.29 -0.39
CA TYR A 193 4.50 19.95 0.84
C TYR A 193 3.58 19.99 2.06
N ASN A 194 3.65 18.95 2.89
CA ASN A 194 2.94 18.87 4.16
C ASN A 194 3.85 19.40 5.28
N ASP A 195 3.63 20.65 5.69
CA ASP A 195 4.37 21.31 6.75
C ASP A 195 3.85 20.88 8.12
N GLY A 196 4.59 20.01 8.81
CA GLY A 196 4.21 19.53 10.12
C GLY A 196 4.44 20.51 11.27
N TYR A 197 5.24 21.56 11.08
CA TYR A 197 5.50 22.55 12.13
C TYR A 197 4.37 23.57 12.26
N TYR A 198 3.96 24.16 11.14
CA TYR A 198 2.84 25.10 11.12
C TYR A 198 1.49 24.42 10.88
N GLY A 199 1.49 23.15 10.43
CA GLY A 199 0.27 22.38 10.17
C GLY A 199 -0.48 22.90 8.94
N GLU A 200 0.23 23.28 7.88
CA GLU A 200 -0.33 23.90 6.68
C GLU A 200 0.09 23.13 5.42
N LEU A 201 -0.78 23.13 4.40
CA LEU A 201 -0.35 22.77 3.05
C LEU A 201 0.48 23.92 2.44
N VAL A 202 1.60 23.59 1.83
CA VAL A 202 2.49 24.57 1.19
C VAL A 202 2.82 24.12 -0.23
N ARG A 203 2.83 25.05 -1.19
CA ARG A 203 3.36 24.82 -2.54
C ARG A 203 4.69 25.57 -2.68
N TYR A 204 5.72 24.81 -3.00
CA TYR A 204 7.06 25.30 -3.30
C TYR A 204 7.30 25.27 -4.80
N ASP A 205 7.90 26.33 -5.32
CA ASP A 205 8.41 26.40 -6.66
C ASP A 205 9.87 26.86 -6.56
N PHE A 206 10.79 25.91 -6.79
CA PHE A 206 12.23 26.15 -6.72
C PHE A 206 12.73 27.01 -7.89
N MET A 207 11.89 27.28 -8.90
CA MET A 207 12.28 28.05 -10.08
C MET A 207 13.50 27.44 -10.77
N MET A 208 14.64 28.13 -10.82
CA MET A 208 15.87 27.62 -11.42
C MET A 208 16.74 26.98 -10.34
N ASP A 209 17.00 25.67 -10.46
CA ASP A 209 17.94 25.00 -9.57
C ASP A 209 19.34 25.63 -9.67
N HIS A 210 20.10 25.51 -8.58
CA HIS A 210 21.40 26.16 -8.46
C HIS A 210 22.58 25.23 -8.80
N ASP A 211 22.33 24.14 -9.55
CA ASP A 211 23.28 23.03 -9.79
C ASP A 211 23.72 22.37 -8.46
N THR A 212 24.49 21.28 -8.54
CA THR A 212 24.81 20.49 -7.35
C THR A 212 25.61 21.28 -6.32
N GLY A 213 25.11 21.25 -5.07
CA GLY A 213 25.73 21.84 -3.90
C GLY A 213 25.73 23.37 -3.83
N GLY A 214 25.02 24.05 -4.74
CA GLY A 214 24.85 25.51 -4.71
C GLY A 214 24.09 26.03 -3.48
N HIS A 215 23.79 27.34 -3.47
CA HIS A 215 23.15 28.01 -2.32
C HIS A 215 22.17 29.13 -2.69
N ASP A 216 22.07 29.49 -3.98
CA ASP A 216 21.25 30.63 -4.38
C ASP A 216 19.87 30.13 -4.80
N HIS A 217 18.95 30.18 -3.86
CA HIS A 217 17.52 29.88 -4.02
C HIS A 217 16.67 31.15 -3.88
N SER A 218 17.27 32.33 -4.12
CA SER A 218 16.61 33.62 -3.87
C SER A 218 15.45 33.94 -4.81
N ASP A 219 15.31 33.18 -5.89
CA ASP A 219 14.21 33.23 -6.83
C ASP A 219 13.02 32.34 -6.42
N GLY A 220 13.14 31.55 -5.37
CA GLY A 220 12.09 30.67 -4.84
C GLY A 220 10.75 31.37 -4.63
N VAL A 221 9.67 30.62 -4.90
CA VAL A 221 8.27 31.06 -4.74
C VAL A 221 7.58 30.10 -3.78
N VAL A 222 7.03 30.65 -2.69
CA VAL A 222 6.39 29.86 -1.64
C VAL A 222 4.96 30.33 -1.41
N HIS A 223 3.99 29.43 -1.53
CA HIS A 223 2.57 29.68 -1.31
C HIS A 223 2.05 28.83 -0.14
N ARG A 224 1.48 29.48 0.88
CA ARG A 224 0.98 28.80 2.09
C ARG A 224 -0.55 28.80 2.11
N TYR A 225 -1.16 27.62 2.18
CA TYR A 225 -2.60 27.41 2.14
C TYR A 225 -3.11 27.19 3.57
N SER A 226 -3.05 28.23 4.39
CA SER A 226 -3.30 28.14 5.84
C SER A 226 -4.73 27.71 6.24
N GLU A 227 -5.67 27.63 5.29
CA GLU A 227 -7.02 27.11 5.53
C GLU A 227 -7.10 25.58 5.48
N ILE A 228 -6.10 24.94 4.87
CA ILE A 228 -5.93 23.49 4.79
C ILE A 228 -5.01 23.10 5.95
N GLU A 229 -5.63 22.89 7.11
CA GLU A 229 -4.94 22.50 8.34
C GLU A 229 -4.59 21.00 8.29
N LEU A 230 -3.31 20.66 8.46
CA LEU A 230 -2.78 19.29 8.49
C LEU A 230 -2.27 18.97 9.89
N THR A 231 -2.49 17.74 10.36
CA THR A 231 -2.17 17.35 11.74
C THR A 231 -0.96 16.43 11.76
N HIS A 232 0.19 17.01 12.09
CA HIS A 232 1.44 16.28 12.25
C HIS A 232 1.36 15.24 13.37
N LEU A 233 1.71 14.00 13.04
CA LEU A 233 1.91 12.91 13.99
C LEU A 233 3.36 12.43 13.86
N LEU A 234 4.18 12.72 14.88
CA LEU A 234 5.61 12.44 14.84
C LEU A 234 5.91 10.96 14.56
N GLY A 235 6.75 10.69 13.56
CA GLY A 235 7.15 9.35 13.13
C GLY A 235 6.08 8.63 12.29
N THR A 236 5.07 9.35 11.80
CA THR A 236 3.99 8.81 10.97
C THR A 236 3.78 9.75 9.78
N PRO A 237 4.34 9.42 8.60
CA PRO A 237 4.23 10.27 7.42
C PRO A 237 2.77 10.54 7.00
N GLY A 238 2.54 11.70 6.39
CA GLY A 238 1.28 12.07 5.76
C GLY A 238 1.51 12.28 4.27
N HIS A 239 1.66 11.17 3.53
CA HIS A 239 2.02 11.16 2.12
C HIS A 239 0.93 11.78 1.25
N MET A 240 1.32 12.14 0.03
CA MET A 240 0.48 12.87 -0.90
C MET A 240 0.66 12.35 -2.32
N VAL A 241 -0.40 12.40 -3.11
CA VAL A 241 -0.35 12.05 -4.54
C VAL A 241 -1.22 13.03 -5.33
N LEU A 242 -0.70 13.49 -6.48
CA LEU A 242 -1.42 14.39 -7.37
C LEU A 242 -2.02 13.62 -8.54
N ASP A 243 -3.34 13.64 -8.67
CA ASP A 243 -4.01 13.26 -9.91
C ASP A 243 -3.84 14.38 -10.93
N LYS A 244 -2.85 14.23 -11.81
CA LYS A 244 -2.52 15.22 -12.85
C LYS A 244 -3.55 15.29 -13.97
N GLU A 245 -4.46 14.32 -14.07
CA GLU A 245 -5.53 14.36 -15.06
C GLU A 245 -6.73 15.20 -14.58
N LYS A 246 -6.94 15.22 -13.26
CA LYS A 246 -8.05 15.95 -12.61
C LYS A 246 -7.62 17.23 -11.90
N ASP A 247 -6.32 17.48 -11.76
CA ASP A 247 -5.74 18.56 -10.97
C ASP A 247 -6.22 18.52 -9.50
N ILE A 248 -6.24 17.31 -8.92
CA ILE A 248 -6.63 17.06 -7.52
C ILE A 248 -5.46 16.45 -6.75
N LEU A 249 -5.00 17.14 -5.70
CA LEU A 249 -4.04 16.62 -4.75
C LEU A 249 -4.76 15.88 -3.62
N TYR A 250 -4.38 14.63 -3.38
CA TYR A 250 -4.84 13.83 -2.24
C TYR A 250 -3.78 13.80 -1.15
N ILE A 251 -4.21 13.91 0.11
CA ILE A 251 -3.32 14.06 1.27
C ILE A 251 -3.78 13.15 2.40
N SER A 252 -2.91 12.24 2.84
CA SER A 252 -3.09 11.48 4.07
C SER A 252 -2.79 12.37 5.28
N ASP A 253 -3.80 12.62 6.13
CA ASP A 253 -3.67 13.40 7.36
C ASP A 253 -3.75 12.46 8.57
N ALA A 254 -2.63 11.79 8.84
CA ALA A 254 -2.50 10.74 9.84
C ALA A 254 -2.97 11.18 11.24
N GLY A 255 -2.60 12.39 11.66
CA GLY A 255 -2.93 12.91 12.99
C GLY A 255 -4.42 13.25 13.17
N ALA A 256 -5.15 13.45 12.07
CA ALA A 256 -6.58 13.73 12.09
C ALA A 256 -7.46 12.54 11.66
N ASN A 257 -6.88 11.39 11.33
CA ASN A 257 -7.62 10.18 10.89
C ASN A 257 -8.53 10.46 9.68
N ARG A 258 -7.98 11.13 8.65
CA ARG A 258 -8.72 11.50 7.43
C ARG A 258 -7.81 11.60 6.21
N VAL A 259 -8.41 11.63 5.04
CA VAL A 259 -7.77 11.96 3.77
C VAL A 259 -8.43 13.20 3.19
N LEU A 260 -7.64 14.17 2.72
CA LEU A 260 -8.13 15.39 2.11
C LEU A 260 -7.98 15.34 0.58
N TRP A 261 -8.76 16.15 -0.12
CA TRP A 261 -8.55 16.50 -1.52
C TRP A 261 -8.45 18.02 -1.69
N VAL A 262 -7.63 18.48 -2.62
CA VAL A 262 -7.39 19.91 -2.91
C VAL A 262 -7.37 20.13 -4.41
N ASN A 263 -8.15 21.08 -4.91
CA ASN A 263 -8.14 21.47 -6.32
C ASN A 263 -6.92 22.36 -6.62
N THR A 264 -5.96 21.83 -7.38
CA THR A 264 -4.70 22.52 -7.68
C THR A 264 -4.79 23.46 -8.89
N ASP A 265 -5.83 23.35 -9.73
CA ASP A 265 -6.13 24.25 -10.85
C ASP A 265 -7.16 25.34 -10.49
N ASP A 266 -7.57 25.44 -9.23
CA ASP A 266 -8.46 26.52 -8.81
C ASP A 266 -7.77 27.89 -9.00
N THR A 267 -8.39 28.76 -9.78
CA THR A 267 -7.90 30.12 -10.07
C THR A 267 -8.68 31.20 -9.33
N THR A 268 -9.66 30.82 -8.50
CA THR A 268 -10.56 31.74 -7.78
C THR A 268 -10.05 32.18 -6.41
N TYR A 269 -8.91 31.62 -5.98
CA TYR A 269 -8.26 31.95 -4.71
C TYR A 269 -7.84 33.42 -4.60
N GLN A 270 -7.58 33.84 -3.37
CA GLN A 270 -6.95 35.12 -3.04
C GLN A 270 -5.53 34.89 -2.54
N ALA A 271 -4.60 35.72 -3.01
CA ALA A 271 -3.21 35.72 -2.56
C ALA A 271 -2.91 36.99 -1.76
N GLU A 272 -2.44 36.81 -0.53
CA GLU A 272 -1.93 37.87 0.34
C GLU A 272 -0.40 37.82 0.36
N ASP A 273 0.26 38.95 0.05
CA ASP A 273 1.71 39.09 0.20
C ASP A 273 2.09 39.03 1.68
N ILE A 274 2.91 38.04 2.03
CA ILE A 274 3.43 37.81 3.38
C ILE A 274 4.96 37.90 3.43
N MET A 275 5.58 38.66 2.53
CA MET A 275 7.04 38.85 2.49
C MET A 275 7.65 39.46 3.75
N ASN A 276 6.85 39.99 4.68
CA ASN A 276 7.32 40.51 5.96
C ASN A 276 6.89 39.64 7.15
N ASP A 277 6.33 38.46 6.90
CA ASP A 277 5.91 37.53 7.95
C ASP A 277 7.14 36.94 8.66
N PRO A 278 7.11 36.79 10.00
CA PRO A 278 8.18 36.15 10.75
C PRO A 278 8.49 34.71 10.34
N SER A 279 7.57 34.01 9.68
CA SER A 279 7.81 32.66 9.18
C SER A 279 8.80 32.61 8.01
N ARG A 280 9.05 33.73 7.31
CA ARG A 280 10.02 33.76 6.20
C ARG A 280 11.44 33.66 6.72
N MET A 281 12.18 32.63 6.30
CA MET A 281 13.52 32.33 6.78
C MET A 281 14.60 32.79 5.80
N GLU A 282 14.25 32.99 4.53
CA GLU A 282 15.22 33.36 3.49
C GLU A 282 14.75 34.49 2.57
N THR A 283 15.59 34.80 1.57
CA THR A 283 15.18 35.70 0.49
C THR A 283 14.39 34.90 -0.53
N LEU A 284 13.20 35.36 -0.87
CA LEU A 284 12.31 34.73 -1.86
C LEU A 284 11.90 35.75 -2.90
N SER A 285 11.57 35.30 -4.12
CA SER A 285 10.96 36.18 -5.12
C SER A 285 9.48 36.42 -4.83
N ASN A 286 8.81 35.44 -4.21
CA ASN A 286 7.43 35.54 -3.78
C ASN A 286 7.20 34.73 -2.50
N TYR A 287 6.46 35.32 -1.56
CA TYR A 287 5.93 34.61 -0.40
C TYR A 287 4.51 35.06 -0.16
N SER A 288 3.55 34.15 -0.38
CA SER A 288 2.13 34.47 -0.35
C SER A 288 1.33 33.51 0.52
N ARG A 289 0.32 34.02 1.20
CA ARG A 289 -0.74 33.22 1.82
C ARG A 289 -1.90 33.10 0.85
N ILE A 290 -2.35 31.88 0.59
CA ILE A 290 -3.44 31.56 -0.31
C ILE A 290 -4.69 31.20 0.49
N SER A 291 -5.86 31.65 0.03
CA SER A 291 -7.16 31.36 0.66
C SER A 291 -8.29 31.30 -0.36
N GLY A 292 -9.36 30.59 -0.03
CA GLY A 292 -10.52 30.41 -0.91
C GLY A 292 -10.28 29.42 -2.04
N VAL A 293 -9.31 28.52 -1.89
CA VAL A 293 -9.13 27.37 -2.80
C VAL A 293 -10.22 26.36 -2.51
N GLU A 294 -10.69 25.67 -3.55
CA GLU A 294 -11.60 24.56 -3.41
C GLU A 294 -10.87 23.31 -2.84
N TRP A 295 -11.33 22.84 -1.68
CA TRP A 295 -10.81 21.64 -1.03
C TRP A 295 -11.90 20.97 -0.19
N GLY A 296 -11.65 19.73 0.24
CA GLY A 296 -12.57 19.00 1.11
C GLY A 296 -11.93 17.81 1.82
N VAL A 297 -12.71 17.17 2.68
CA VAL A 297 -12.36 15.88 3.25
C VAL A 297 -12.89 14.80 2.31
N LEU A 298 -11.99 13.94 1.82
CA LEU A 298 -12.32 12.82 0.95
C LEU A 298 -12.85 11.64 1.77
N ILE A 299 -12.13 11.28 2.83
CA ILE A 299 -12.40 10.11 3.68
C ILE A 299 -12.23 10.52 5.15
N GLU A 300 -13.18 10.13 6.01
CA GLU A 300 -13.15 10.40 7.46
C GLU A 300 -13.12 9.09 8.27
N GLY A 301 -12.41 9.11 9.40
CA GLY A 301 -12.48 8.03 10.40
C GLY A 301 -11.56 6.84 10.13
N VAL A 302 -10.69 6.94 9.12
CA VAL A 302 -9.64 5.94 8.84
C VAL A 302 -8.51 6.03 9.86
N ASN A 303 -7.97 4.89 10.28
CA ASN A 303 -7.05 4.81 11.40
C ASN A 303 -5.61 5.12 10.99
N ARG A 304 -5.17 6.37 11.19
CA ARG A 304 -3.83 6.89 10.83
C ARG A 304 -3.44 6.55 9.38
N PRO A 305 -4.13 7.14 8.38
CA PRO A 305 -3.73 6.99 6.98
C PRO A 305 -2.32 7.58 6.77
N THR A 306 -1.46 6.84 6.07
CA THR A 306 -0.06 7.22 5.83
C THR A 306 0.27 7.24 4.35
N GLY A 307 0.63 6.08 3.79
CA GLY A 307 0.94 5.92 2.38
C GLY A 307 -0.30 6.10 1.51
N ILE A 308 -0.09 6.68 0.33
CA ILE A 308 -1.14 6.93 -0.64
C ILE A 308 -0.60 6.75 -2.05
N ALA A 309 -1.30 5.96 -2.87
CA ALA A 309 -0.95 5.73 -4.27
C ALA A 309 -2.19 5.82 -5.15
N LEU A 310 -2.00 6.22 -6.41
CA LEU A 310 -3.07 6.37 -7.40
C LEU A 310 -2.70 5.57 -8.65
N ASP A 311 -3.58 4.67 -9.07
CA ASP A 311 -3.42 3.91 -10.31
C ASP A 311 -4.77 3.76 -11.01
N ASP A 312 -4.83 4.10 -12.29
CA ASP A 312 -6.05 4.07 -13.15
C ASP A 312 -7.34 4.63 -12.49
N GLY A 313 -7.21 5.71 -11.71
CA GLY A 313 -8.35 6.35 -11.01
C GLY A 313 -8.81 5.63 -9.74
N GLN A 314 -8.11 4.58 -9.31
CA GLN A 314 -8.28 3.92 -8.03
C GLN A 314 -7.23 4.43 -7.04
N LEU A 315 -7.69 4.83 -5.86
CA LEU A 315 -6.86 5.36 -4.78
C LEU A 315 -6.60 4.27 -3.75
N PHE A 316 -5.33 4.06 -3.41
CA PHE A 316 -4.90 3.13 -2.37
C PHE A 316 -4.37 3.91 -1.18
N ILE A 317 -4.73 3.49 0.03
CA ILE A 317 -4.30 4.13 1.28
C ILE A 317 -3.88 3.07 2.27
N SER A 318 -2.65 3.14 2.78
CA SER A 318 -2.20 2.32 3.90
C SER A 318 -2.56 2.96 5.24
N LEU A 319 -2.91 2.13 6.20
CA LEU A 319 -3.32 2.55 7.54
C LEU A 319 -2.29 2.05 8.57
N ASN A 320 -1.42 2.93 9.06
CA ASN A 320 -0.48 2.61 10.14
C ASN A 320 -1.22 2.21 11.45
N GLY A 321 -2.48 2.61 11.57
CA GLY A 321 -3.42 2.22 12.62
C GLY A 321 -3.46 0.74 12.96
N ASP A 322 -3.63 -0.07 11.92
CA ASP A 322 -3.94 -1.50 12.00
C ASP A 322 -3.23 -2.32 10.92
N ASN A 323 -2.32 -1.70 10.16
CA ASN A 323 -1.51 -2.32 9.11
C ASN A 323 -2.34 -2.86 7.94
N SER A 324 -3.50 -2.27 7.68
CA SER A 324 -4.33 -2.57 6.51
C SER A 324 -4.03 -1.64 5.34
N ILE A 325 -4.47 -2.05 4.14
CA ILE A 325 -4.50 -1.21 2.94
C ILE A 325 -5.92 -1.23 2.39
N ILE A 326 -6.46 -0.05 2.11
CA ILE A 326 -7.81 0.14 1.56
C ILE A 326 -7.71 0.70 0.15
N SER A 327 -8.54 0.18 -0.74
CA SER A 327 -8.74 0.69 -2.10
C SER A 327 -10.07 1.44 -2.20
N TYR A 328 -10.06 2.51 -3.00
CA TYR A 328 -11.23 3.34 -3.24
C TYR A 328 -11.38 3.68 -4.71
N ASN A 329 -12.60 3.61 -5.22
CA ASN A 329 -12.94 4.17 -6.52
C ASN A 329 -13.22 5.66 -6.36
N LEU A 330 -12.50 6.49 -7.11
CA LEU A 330 -12.73 7.92 -7.14
C LEU A 330 -13.90 8.24 -8.07
N ASP A 331 -14.75 9.16 -7.62
CA ASP A 331 -15.79 9.73 -8.49
C ASP A 331 -15.17 10.48 -9.68
N SER A 332 -15.97 10.71 -10.72
CA SER A 332 -15.46 11.33 -11.96
C SER A 332 -14.84 12.73 -11.79
N ASP A 333 -15.18 13.45 -10.73
CA ASP A 333 -14.59 14.75 -10.39
C ASP A 333 -13.43 14.66 -9.37
N GLY A 334 -13.14 13.46 -8.86
CA GLY A 334 -12.09 13.18 -7.89
C GLY A 334 -12.39 13.67 -6.47
N LYS A 335 -13.61 14.11 -6.15
CA LYS A 335 -13.94 14.79 -4.88
C LYS A 335 -14.70 13.92 -3.88
N SER A 336 -15.03 12.70 -4.28
CA SER A 336 -15.59 11.63 -3.44
C SER A 336 -14.91 10.31 -3.78
N ALA A 337 -14.93 9.42 -2.80
CA ALA A 337 -14.32 8.10 -2.87
C ALA A 337 -15.29 7.08 -2.26
N ASP A 338 -15.52 5.98 -2.97
CA ASP A 338 -16.26 4.83 -2.45
C ASP A 338 -15.28 3.71 -2.15
N GLU A 339 -15.34 3.16 -0.93
CA GLU A 339 -14.49 2.03 -0.53
C GLU A 339 -14.83 0.79 -1.38
N VAL A 340 -13.79 0.14 -1.91
CA VAL A 340 -13.91 -1.04 -2.77
C VAL A 340 -13.58 -2.30 -1.99
N ASN A 341 -12.35 -2.37 -1.46
CA ASN A 341 -11.87 -3.52 -0.73
C ASN A 341 -10.76 -3.12 0.27
N THR A 342 -10.59 -3.93 1.30
CA THR A 342 -9.58 -3.78 2.36
C THR A 342 -8.83 -5.09 2.56
N ILE A 343 -7.50 -5.03 2.58
CA ILE A 343 -6.63 -6.17 2.92
C ILE A 343 -5.86 -5.92 4.22
N ASN A 344 -5.55 -7.00 4.93
CA ASN A 344 -4.66 -6.95 6.09
C ASN A 344 -3.27 -7.42 5.67
N THR A 345 -2.22 -6.66 5.99
CA THR A 345 -0.83 -7.05 5.69
C THR A 345 -0.19 -7.75 6.88
N SER A 346 0.97 -8.39 6.68
CA SER A 346 1.78 -8.88 7.80
C SER A 346 2.59 -7.78 8.49
N ALA A 347 2.49 -6.52 8.07
CA ALA A 347 3.33 -5.43 8.55
C ALA A 347 3.17 -5.19 10.07
N SER A 348 4.22 -4.67 10.70
CA SER A 348 4.20 -4.20 12.09
C SER A 348 3.98 -2.69 12.18
N SER A 349 4.52 -1.91 11.24
CA SER A 349 4.26 -0.48 11.10
C SER A 349 4.26 -0.07 9.62
N ILE A 350 3.12 -0.20 8.95
CA ILE A 350 3.02 0.15 7.52
C ILE A 350 3.14 1.67 7.31
N MET A 351 3.89 2.09 6.29
CA MET A 351 4.02 3.51 5.90
C MET A 351 3.74 3.69 4.40
N GLY A 352 4.65 4.30 3.63
CA GLY A 352 4.49 4.51 2.20
C GLY A 352 4.09 3.27 1.41
N ILE A 353 3.33 3.51 0.34
CA ILE A 353 2.91 2.51 -0.64
C ILE A 353 3.12 3.07 -2.03
N GLU A 354 3.37 2.20 -3.00
CA GLU A 354 3.56 2.58 -4.39
C GLU A 354 3.09 1.46 -5.32
N ILE A 355 2.51 1.82 -6.48
CA ILE A 355 2.19 0.84 -7.53
C ILE A 355 3.38 0.76 -8.50
N GLY A 356 3.97 -0.43 -8.60
CA GLY A 356 5.07 -0.67 -9.52
C GLY A 356 4.65 -0.65 -10.99
N GLN A 357 5.62 -0.49 -11.88
CA GLN A 357 5.39 -0.52 -13.35
C GLN A 357 4.82 -1.86 -13.86
N ASN A 358 4.90 -2.92 -13.05
CA ASN A 358 4.29 -4.23 -13.30
C ASN A 358 2.82 -4.31 -12.83
N GLY A 359 2.29 -3.28 -12.16
CA GLY A 359 0.96 -3.24 -11.59
C GLY A 359 0.85 -3.81 -10.17
N ASN A 360 1.93 -4.29 -9.56
CA ASN A 360 1.89 -4.80 -8.19
C ASN A 360 1.99 -3.66 -7.19
N LEU A 361 1.33 -3.80 -6.04
CA LEU A 361 1.46 -2.86 -4.93
C LEU A 361 2.68 -3.22 -4.08
N TYR A 362 3.41 -2.20 -3.66
CA TYR A 362 4.54 -2.29 -2.75
C TYR A 362 4.27 -1.44 -1.51
N TYR A 363 4.74 -1.87 -0.34
CA TYR A 363 4.64 -1.10 0.90
C TYR A 363 5.94 -1.19 1.71
N VAL A 364 6.18 -0.18 2.55
CA VAL A 364 7.24 -0.22 3.59
C VAL A 364 6.69 -0.69 4.93
N ASP A 365 7.40 -1.59 5.59
CA ASP A 365 7.26 -1.89 7.02
C ASP A 365 8.41 -1.25 7.79
N ASN A 366 8.12 -0.12 8.43
CA ASN A 366 9.11 0.69 9.12
C ASN A 366 9.74 -0.04 10.31
N GLU A 367 8.95 -0.81 11.06
CA GLU A 367 9.42 -1.47 12.29
C GLU A 367 10.31 -2.68 11.95
N LYS A 368 9.98 -3.41 10.88
CA LYS A 368 10.79 -4.54 10.42
C LYS A 368 11.99 -4.16 9.56
N ASN A 369 12.01 -2.93 9.03
CA ASN A 369 13.00 -2.48 8.02
C ASN A 369 12.87 -3.26 6.72
N GLU A 370 11.66 -3.39 6.21
CA GLU A 370 11.36 -4.17 5.00
C GLU A 370 10.59 -3.32 3.98
N VAL A 371 10.83 -3.60 2.71
CA VAL A 371 9.88 -3.31 1.62
C VAL A 371 9.29 -4.62 1.15
N VAL A 372 7.97 -4.67 1.05
CA VAL A 372 7.21 -5.87 0.69
C VAL A 372 6.37 -5.57 -0.54
N ARG A 373 6.31 -6.54 -1.46
CA ARG A 373 5.43 -6.53 -2.63
C ARG A 373 4.26 -7.46 -2.38
N ILE A 374 3.08 -7.02 -2.79
CA ILE A 374 1.87 -7.84 -2.87
C ILE A 374 1.86 -8.54 -4.23
N ASP A 375 1.80 -9.86 -4.20
CA ASP A 375 1.70 -10.73 -5.37
C ASP A 375 0.27 -11.30 -5.44
N PRO A 376 -0.62 -10.67 -6.23
CA PRO A 376 -2.02 -11.07 -6.29
C PRO A 376 -2.18 -12.46 -6.93
N VAL A 377 -3.03 -13.29 -6.34
CA VAL A 377 -3.46 -14.58 -6.87
C VAL A 377 -4.87 -14.44 -7.41
N LEU A 378 -5.11 -15.02 -8.57
CA LEU A 378 -6.42 -14.98 -9.24
C LEU A 378 -7.29 -16.17 -8.82
N ASP A 379 -8.59 -15.97 -9.01
CA ASP A 379 -9.60 -17.01 -9.16
C ASP A 379 -10.02 -16.96 -10.65
N GLU A 380 -9.46 -17.85 -11.46
CA GLU A 380 -9.52 -17.83 -12.93
C GLU A 380 -10.89 -18.18 -13.49
N ASP A 381 -11.72 -18.92 -12.75
CA ASP A 381 -13.05 -19.34 -13.20
C ASP A 381 -14.22 -18.85 -12.32
N GLY A 382 -13.93 -18.30 -11.15
CA GLY A 382 -14.89 -17.61 -10.28
C GLY A 382 -15.64 -18.53 -9.33
N ASP A 383 -15.08 -19.68 -8.97
CA ASP A 383 -15.71 -20.65 -8.06
C ASP A 383 -15.46 -20.35 -6.56
N GLY A 384 -14.58 -19.40 -6.26
CA GLY A 384 -14.22 -19.00 -4.91
C GLY A 384 -13.01 -19.72 -4.33
N TYR A 385 -12.31 -20.54 -5.13
CA TYR A 385 -10.98 -21.06 -4.86
C TYR A 385 -9.97 -20.32 -5.72
N ASP A 386 -8.77 -20.11 -5.18
CA ASP A 386 -7.72 -19.43 -5.93
C ASP A 386 -6.75 -20.42 -6.56
N ASN A 387 -6.10 -19.96 -7.63
CA ASN A 387 -5.21 -20.78 -8.41
C ASN A 387 -3.79 -20.79 -7.83
N ILE A 388 -3.66 -20.92 -6.50
CA ILE A 388 -2.37 -21.10 -5.83
C ILE A 388 -1.69 -22.38 -6.32
N GLU A 389 -0.35 -22.39 -6.39
CA GLU A 389 0.39 -23.55 -6.92
C GLU A 389 0.44 -24.75 -5.96
N GLN A 390 0.09 -24.54 -4.68
CA GLN A 390 0.11 -25.57 -3.64
C GLN A 390 -0.77 -25.17 -2.46
N ASN A 391 -1.31 -26.15 -1.72
CA ASN A 391 -2.02 -25.90 -0.46
C ASN A 391 -1.14 -25.13 0.53
N LEU A 392 -1.65 -24.04 1.09
CA LEU A 392 -0.95 -23.22 2.08
C LEU A 392 -1.55 -23.41 3.47
N TRP A 393 -0.69 -23.74 4.44
CA TRP A 393 -1.08 -23.82 5.85
C TRP A 393 -0.87 -22.46 6.51
N LEU A 394 -1.92 -21.65 6.54
CA LEU A 394 -1.90 -20.34 7.17
C LEU A 394 -1.93 -20.48 8.71
N ASN A 395 -1.51 -19.42 9.40
CA ASN A 395 -1.54 -19.40 10.87
C ASN A 395 -2.99 -19.52 11.40
N ASN A 396 -3.16 -20.08 12.61
CA ASN A 396 -4.44 -20.30 13.27
C ASN A 396 -5.37 -21.35 12.62
N ASP A 397 -4.80 -22.46 12.13
CA ASP A 397 -5.54 -23.62 11.57
C ASP A 397 -6.38 -23.28 10.32
N ILE A 398 -6.05 -22.19 9.62
CA ILE A 398 -6.63 -21.85 8.32
C ILE A 398 -5.78 -22.53 7.25
N VAL A 399 -6.41 -23.30 6.37
CA VAL A 399 -5.75 -23.90 5.19
C VAL A 399 -6.37 -23.27 3.96
N GLN A 400 -5.51 -22.80 3.06
CA GLN A 400 -5.89 -22.38 1.72
C GLN A 400 -5.61 -23.55 0.79
N TRP A 401 -6.63 -23.98 0.05
CA TRP A 401 -6.53 -25.13 -0.82
C TRP A 401 -6.30 -24.67 -2.24
N LYS A 402 -5.36 -25.34 -2.92
CA LYS A 402 -5.15 -25.21 -4.35
C LYS A 402 -6.39 -25.70 -5.07
N ASP A 403 -6.85 -24.89 -6.01
CA ASP A 403 -7.78 -25.32 -7.03
C ASP A 403 -7.11 -26.29 -8.02
N GLU A 404 -7.58 -27.54 -8.03
CA GLU A 404 -7.09 -28.57 -8.95
C GLU A 404 -7.66 -28.42 -10.37
N PHE A 405 -8.74 -27.66 -10.55
CA PHE A 405 -9.41 -27.42 -11.83
C PHE A 405 -9.58 -25.92 -12.14
N PRO A 406 -8.47 -25.17 -12.33
CA PRO A 406 -8.42 -23.69 -12.45
C PRO A 406 -9.23 -23.03 -13.57
N PHE A 407 -9.93 -23.80 -14.40
CA PHE A 407 -10.70 -23.31 -15.54
C PHE A 407 -12.12 -23.88 -15.59
N ASN A 408 -12.55 -24.59 -14.55
CA ASN A 408 -13.84 -25.22 -14.46
C ASN A 408 -14.55 -24.80 -13.17
N PRO A 409 -15.48 -23.82 -13.23
CA PRO A 409 -16.09 -23.26 -12.02
C PRO A 409 -17.07 -24.19 -11.31
N GLU A 410 -17.18 -25.43 -11.76
CA GLU A 410 -17.97 -26.50 -11.15
C GLU A 410 -17.07 -27.54 -10.44
N GLU A 411 -15.75 -27.39 -10.42
CA GLU A 411 -14.80 -28.36 -9.83
C GLU A 411 -13.60 -27.65 -9.19
N TRP A 412 -13.13 -28.12 -8.03
CA TRP A 412 -11.99 -27.52 -7.30
C TRP A 412 -11.11 -28.55 -6.56
N TYR A 413 -11.62 -29.75 -6.27
CA TYR A 413 -10.88 -30.84 -5.62
C TYR A 413 -10.82 -32.09 -6.52
N ASP A 414 -9.73 -32.85 -6.38
CA ASP A 414 -9.44 -34.14 -7.03
C ASP A 414 -8.81 -35.06 -5.97
N PHE A 415 -9.62 -35.65 -5.09
CA PHE A 415 -9.10 -36.26 -3.86
C PHE A 415 -8.34 -37.56 -4.11
N ASP A 416 -8.70 -38.33 -5.14
CA ASP A 416 -8.01 -39.55 -5.56
C ASP A 416 -6.92 -39.32 -6.64
N GLU A 417 -6.79 -38.08 -7.12
CA GLU A 417 -5.85 -37.63 -8.15
C GLU A 417 -6.03 -38.32 -9.51
N ASP A 418 -7.26 -38.72 -9.89
CA ASP A 418 -7.55 -39.36 -11.18
C ASP A 418 -7.79 -38.38 -12.34
N GLY A 419 -7.98 -37.10 -12.01
CA GLY A 419 -8.21 -36.00 -12.95
C GLY A 419 -9.69 -35.73 -13.27
N ILE A 420 -10.63 -36.36 -12.56
CA ILE A 420 -12.06 -36.02 -12.50
C ILE A 420 -12.29 -35.29 -11.18
N GLY A 421 -12.96 -34.15 -11.22
CA GLY A 421 -13.22 -33.41 -9.99
C GLY A 421 -14.30 -34.05 -9.15
N ASN A 422 -14.19 -33.91 -7.83
CA ASN A 422 -15.10 -34.55 -6.87
C ASN A 422 -16.59 -34.24 -7.12
N ASN A 423 -16.96 -33.10 -7.72
CA ASN A 423 -18.38 -32.86 -8.01
C ASN A 423 -18.91 -33.70 -9.19
N ALA A 424 -18.02 -34.22 -10.05
CA ALA A 424 -18.32 -35.08 -11.18
C ALA A 424 -17.93 -36.55 -10.95
N ASP A 425 -17.03 -36.82 -10.01
CA ASP A 425 -16.72 -38.18 -9.57
C ASP A 425 -17.89 -38.76 -8.74
N LEU A 426 -17.95 -40.09 -8.67
CA LEU A 426 -18.94 -40.84 -7.90
C LEU A 426 -18.31 -41.64 -6.75
N ASP A 427 -16.98 -41.60 -6.64
CA ASP A 427 -16.14 -42.29 -5.66
C ASP A 427 -14.90 -41.41 -5.42
N ASP A 428 -15.10 -40.32 -4.67
CA ASP A 428 -14.17 -39.18 -4.53
C ASP A 428 -12.78 -39.59 -4.03
N ASP A 429 -12.66 -40.69 -3.27
CA ASP A 429 -11.39 -41.19 -2.74
C ASP A 429 -10.92 -42.55 -3.30
N ASN A 430 -11.71 -43.13 -4.19
CA ASN A 430 -11.46 -44.38 -4.90
C ASN A 430 -11.14 -45.57 -3.98
N ASP A 431 -11.74 -45.61 -2.80
CA ASP A 431 -11.61 -46.70 -1.85
C ASP A 431 -12.45 -47.94 -2.22
N GLY A 432 -13.33 -47.78 -3.21
CA GLY A 432 -14.18 -48.81 -3.79
C GLY A 432 -15.64 -48.73 -3.35
N TRP A 433 -16.02 -47.72 -2.55
CA TRP A 433 -17.40 -47.40 -2.20
C TRP A 433 -17.82 -46.09 -2.85
N SER A 434 -18.98 -46.07 -3.52
CA SER A 434 -19.46 -44.80 -4.08
C SER A 434 -19.81 -43.80 -2.99
N ASP A 435 -19.67 -42.50 -3.25
CA ASP A 435 -20.02 -41.43 -2.31
C ASP A 435 -21.46 -41.59 -1.79
N SER A 436 -22.33 -42.04 -2.70
CA SER A 436 -23.72 -42.28 -2.40
C SER A 436 -23.91 -43.44 -1.41
N ASP A 437 -23.11 -44.49 -1.52
CA ASP A 437 -23.15 -45.63 -0.61
C ASP A 437 -22.57 -45.22 0.75
N GLU A 438 -21.44 -44.53 0.79
CA GLU A 438 -20.84 -44.05 2.04
C GLU A 438 -21.75 -43.11 2.83
N ILE A 439 -22.39 -42.14 2.16
CA ILE A 439 -23.36 -41.25 2.78
C ILE A 439 -24.56 -42.03 3.33
N ASN A 440 -25.02 -43.06 2.62
CA ASN A 440 -26.16 -43.87 3.05
C ASN A 440 -25.79 -44.87 4.17
N CYS A 441 -24.52 -45.30 4.22
CA CYS A 441 -23.97 -46.23 5.21
C CYS A 441 -23.58 -45.54 6.53
N SER A 442 -23.60 -44.21 6.57
CA SER A 442 -23.39 -43.41 7.76
C SER A 442 -24.69 -42.79 8.29
N SER A 443 -24.86 -42.78 9.61
CA SER A 443 -25.91 -41.99 10.26
C SER A 443 -25.56 -40.50 10.37
N GLU A 444 -24.31 -40.14 10.09
CA GLU A 444 -23.78 -38.79 10.12
C GLU A 444 -23.36 -38.40 8.69
N GLY A 445 -24.19 -37.61 8.00
CA GLY A 445 -23.87 -37.15 6.64
C GLY A 445 -22.73 -36.15 6.66
N VAL A 446 -21.54 -36.56 6.22
CA VAL A 446 -20.31 -35.75 6.28
C VAL A 446 -19.43 -36.04 5.06
N SER A 447 -18.91 -35.01 4.37
CA SER A 447 -18.00 -35.17 3.21
C SER A 447 -16.64 -35.78 3.60
N TYR A 448 -16.30 -35.81 4.89
CA TYR A 448 -15.11 -36.52 5.36
C TYR A 448 -15.13 -38.04 5.07
N LEU A 449 -16.30 -38.62 4.76
CA LEU A 449 -16.38 -40.02 4.35
C LEU A 449 -15.88 -40.18 2.91
N THR A 450 -16.49 -39.42 1.99
CA THR A 450 -16.22 -39.43 0.55
C THR A 450 -14.80 -39.00 0.21
N ASP A 451 -14.22 -38.13 1.03
CA ASP A 451 -12.89 -37.59 0.83
C ASP A 451 -11.82 -38.31 1.69
N ASN A 452 -11.93 -39.61 2.01
CA ASN A 452 -10.93 -40.27 2.87
C ASN A 452 -10.84 -41.80 2.68
N PRO A 453 -9.79 -42.32 2.02
CA PRO A 453 -9.73 -43.71 1.57
C PRO A 453 -9.48 -44.73 2.70
N LEU A 454 -9.49 -44.25 3.95
CA LEU A 454 -9.47 -45.07 5.15
C LEU A 454 -10.88 -45.21 5.76
N SER A 455 -11.89 -44.61 5.14
CA SER A 455 -13.26 -44.46 5.64
C SER A 455 -14.26 -45.47 5.07
N ILE A 456 -13.78 -46.63 4.61
CA ILE A 456 -14.66 -47.71 4.14
C ILE A 456 -15.82 -48.07 5.10
N PRO A 457 -17.07 -48.14 4.59
CA PRO A 457 -18.18 -48.78 5.28
C PRO A 457 -17.84 -50.21 5.73
N ILE A 458 -18.39 -50.62 6.88
CA ILE A 458 -18.27 -52.01 7.32
C ILE A 458 -19.22 -52.85 6.46
N ASP A 459 -18.65 -53.87 5.81
CA ASP A 459 -19.34 -54.90 5.03
C ASP A 459 -18.81 -56.26 5.50
N THR A 460 -19.55 -56.89 6.41
CA THR A 460 -19.11 -58.08 7.14
C THR A 460 -19.14 -59.34 6.26
N ASP A 461 -20.04 -59.42 5.28
CA ASP A 461 -20.19 -60.58 4.41
C ASP A 461 -19.59 -60.39 2.99
N GLY A 462 -19.27 -59.15 2.63
CA GLY A 462 -18.54 -58.77 1.42
C GLY A 462 -19.42 -58.68 0.16
N ASP A 463 -20.72 -58.39 0.31
CA ASP A 463 -21.68 -58.34 -0.79
C ASP A 463 -21.91 -56.93 -1.38
N GLU A 464 -21.09 -55.95 -0.97
CA GLU A 464 -21.14 -54.52 -1.36
C GLU A 464 -22.37 -53.79 -0.79
N ILE A 465 -23.02 -54.36 0.24
CA ILE A 465 -24.03 -53.70 1.06
C ILE A 465 -23.46 -53.56 2.47
N CYS A 466 -23.30 -52.34 2.95
CA CYS A 466 -22.78 -52.14 4.30
C CYS A 466 -23.74 -52.69 5.37
N ASP A 467 -23.19 -53.14 6.50
CA ASP A 467 -23.90 -53.69 7.66
C ASP A 467 -25.06 -52.80 8.14
N PHE A 468 -24.96 -51.48 7.93
CA PHE A 468 -25.99 -50.52 8.33
C PHE A 468 -27.27 -50.63 7.48
N LEU A 469 -27.13 -50.95 6.20
CA LEU A 469 -28.23 -51.12 5.24
C LEU A 469 -28.59 -52.59 5.03
N ASP A 470 -27.72 -53.51 5.42
CA ASP A 470 -27.94 -54.95 5.36
C ASP A 470 -28.86 -55.44 6.50
N LEU A 471 -29.78 -56.34 6.16
CA LEU A 471 -30.70 -56.98 7.09
C LEU A 471 -30.14 -58.30 7.67
N ASP A 472 -29.08 -58.84 7.07
CA ASP A 472 -28.45 -60.12 7.41
C ASP A 472 -26.92 -60.00 7.25
N ASP A 473 -26.33 -59.16 8.10
CA ASP A 473 -24.94 -58.67 8.03
C ASP A 473 -23.84 -59.75 8.00
N ASP A 474 -24.13 -60.98 8.42
CA ASP A 474 -23.18 -62.10 8.35
C ASP A 474 -23.64 -63.29 7.46
N ASN A 475 -24.75 -63.11 6.73
CA ASN A 475 -25.34 -64.07 5.81
C ASN A 475 -25.60 -65.45 6.45
N ASP A 476 -25.95 -65.47 7.74
CA ASP A 476 -26.14 -66.70 8.52
C ASP A 476 -27.61 -67.18 8.60
N GLY A 477 -28.56 -66.34 8.19
CA GLY A 477 -29.97 -66.67 7.88
C GLY A 477 -30.89 -66.93 9.08
#